data_AF-U1P6Z8-F1
#
_entry.id   AF-U1P6Z8-F1
#
_cell.length_a   1.000
_cell.length_b   1.000
_cell.length_c   1.000
_cell.angle_alpha   90.00
_cell.angle_beta   90.00
_cell.angle_gamma   90.00
#
_symmetry.space_group_name_H-M   'P 1'
#
loop_
_entity.id
_entity.type
_entity.pdbx_description
1 polymer ?
#
loop_
_entity_poly.entity_id
_entity_poly.type
_entity_poly.pdbx_seq_one_letter_code
_entity_poly.pdbx_strand_id
1 'polypeptide(L)'
;MVSALFDPDRWEAVEAVSFDDITYHRGSDVPAVRIAFDRPEVRNAFRPGTVDELYTALDHARKQADIGCVLLTGNGPAEDGGWAFCSGGDQSVRGGSGYEYREDDEAGEADDPAVKQAEAGRLHILEVQRLIRTMPKPVVAVVPGWAVGGGHSLHVICDL
;
A
#
# COMPACT_ATOMS: atom_id res chain seq x y z
N MET A 1 12.75 -12.66 -2.77
CA MET A 1 13.06 -11.65 -3.82
C MET A 1 11.92 -10.64 -3.77
N VAL A 2 12.21 -9.34 -3.61
CA VAL A 2 11.17 -8.31 -3.40
C VAL A 2 10.31 -8.09 -4.65
N SER A 3 10.94 -7.94 -5.81
CA SER A 3 10.27 -7.83 -7.11
C SER A 3 11.31 -8.05 -8.20
N ALA A 4 10.92 -8.52 -9.39
CA ALA A 4 11.84 -8.68 -10.51
C ALA A 4 12.39 -7.33 -11.04
N LEU A 5 11.70 -6.21 -10.77
CA LEU A 5 12.16 -4.86 -11.11
C LEU A 5 12.89 -4.17 -9.95
N PHE A 6 13.08 -4.86 -8.82
CA PHE A 6 13.74 -4.29 -7.65
C PHE A 6 15.26 -4.46 -7.74
N ASP A 7 15.99 -3.37 -7.56
CA ASP A 7 17.45 -3.33 -7.53
C ASP A 7 17.95 -3.21 -6.07
N PRO A 8 18.46 -4.30 -5.46
CA PRO A 8 18.85 -4.28 -4.05
C PRO A 8 20.05 -3.38 -3.75
N ASP A 9 20.85 -2.99 -4.74
CA ASP A 9 22.00 -2.10 -4.53
C ASP A 9 21.59 -0.63 -4.39
N ARG A 10 20.31 -0.32 -4.66
CA ARG A 10 19.77 1.05 -4.63
C ARG A 10 18.78 1.30 -3.50
N TRP A 11 18.38 0.26 -2.78
CA TRP A 11 17.26 0.30 -1.84
C TRP A 11 17.58 -0.45 -0.55
N GLU A 12 17.49 0.25 0.57
CA GLU A 12 17.65 -0.30 1.91
C GLU A 12 16.29 -0.47 2.59
N ALA A 13 16.06 -1.60 3.24
CA ALA A 13 14.80 -1.84 3.95
C ALA A 13 14.65 -0.88 5.14
N VAL A 14 13.43 -0.37 5.36
CA VAL A 14 13.11 0.43 6.54
C VAL A 14 12.60 -0.51 7.64
N GLU A 15 13.48 -0.92 8.56
CA GLU A 15 13.18 -1.94 9.59
C GLU A 15 12.38 -1.42 10.80
N ALA A 16 12.02 -0.12 10.82
CA ALA A 16 11.29 0.46 11.95
C ALA A 16 9.88 -0.12 12.14
N VAL A 17 9.29 -0.70 11.08
CA VAL A 17 7.97 -1.30 11.06
C VAL A 17 8.01 -2.55 10.18
N SER A 18 7.46 -3.66 10.66
CA SER A 18 7.27 -4.87 9.86
C SER A 18 5.93 -4.80 9.12
N PHE A 19 5.91 -5.31 7.90
CA PHE A 19 4.74 -5.33 7.02
C PHE A 19 4.62 -6.69 6.36
N ASP A 20 3.38 -7.15 6.18
CA ASP A 20 3.05 -8.42 5.55
C ASP A 20 2.57 -8.22 4.09
N ASP A 21 1.81 -7.17 3.82
CA ASP A 21 1.15 -6.94 2.52
C ASP A 21 1.81 -5.82 1.68
N ILE A 22 2.79 -5.12 2.23
CA ILE A 22 3.58 -4.11 1.53
C ILE A 22 5.08 -4.27 1.80
N THR A 23 5.89 -3.64 0.95
CA THR A 23 7.31 -3.42 1.23
C THR A 23 7.67 -1.94 1.30
N TYR A 24 8.62 -1.60 2.16
CA TYR A 24 9.03 -0.22 2.41
C TYR A 24 10.56 -0.09 2.41
N HIS A 25 11.08 0.67 1.45
CA HIS A 25 12.53 0.84 1.26
C HIS A 25 12.91 2.30 1.11
N ARG A 26 14.15 2.62 1.45
CA ARG A 26 14.78 3.92 1.32
C ARG A 26 15.86 3.89 0.25
N GLY A 27 15.94 4.92 -0.58
CA GLY A 27 16.99 5.04 -1.59
C GLY A 27 18.35 5.29 -0.95
N SER A 28 19.39 4.60 -1.41
CA SER A 28 20.75 4.75 -0.88
C SER A 28 21.44 6.03 -1.36
N ASP A 29 21.08 6.55 -2.54
CA ASP A 29 21.70 7.71 -3.19
C ASP A 29 20.75 8.89 -3.45
N VAL A 30 19.45 8.70 -3.18
CA VAL A 30 18.41 9.70 -3.42
C VAL A 30 17.51 9.86 -2.19
N PRO A 31 16.99 11.07 -1.91
CA PRO A 31 16.07 11.31 -0.79
C PRO A 31 14.65 10.84 -1.14
N ALA A 32 14.50 9.58 -1.51
CA ALA A 32 13.22 8.97 -1.89
C ALA A 32 13.00 7.67 -1.14
N VAL A 33 11.73 7.31 -0.99
CA VAL A 33 11.34 5.98 -0.53
C VAL A 33 10.50 5.27 -1.58
N ARG A 34 10.57 3.94 -1.57
CA ARG A 34 9.75 3.05 -2.37
C ARG A 34 8.79 2.31 -1.43
N ILE A 35 7.50 2.55 -1.61
CA ILE A 35 6.41 1.81 -0.95
C ILE A 35 5.71 1.01 -2.03
N ALA A 36 5.60 -0.30 -1.86
CA ALA A 36 5.00 -1.17 -2.86
C ALA A 36 4.00 -2.16 -2.25
N PHE A 37 2.86 -2.35 -2.92
CA PHE A 37 1.98 -3.49 -2.64
C PHE A 37 2.74 -4.80 -2.87
N ASP A 38 2.53 -5.80 -2.00
CA ASP A 38 3.24 -7.08 -2.02
C ASP A 38 2.30 -8.29 -1.96
N ARG A 39 1.22 -8.22 -2.75
CA ARG A 39 0.24 -9.32 -2.93
C ARG A 39 0.10 -9.69 -4.42
N PRO A 40 1.20 -9.97 -5.15
CA PRO A 40 1.16 -10.12 -6.60
C PRO A 40 0.25 -11.26 -7.08
N GLU A 41 0.09 -12.32 -6.29
CA GLU A 41 -0.78 -13.48 -6.52
C GLU A 41 -2.26 -13.11 -6.71
N VAL A 42 -2.72 -12.02 -6.09
CA VAL A 42 -4.06 -11.44 -6.29
C VAL A 42 -4.02 -10.10 -7.02
N ARG A 43 -2.99 -9.88 -7.86
CA ARG A 43 -2.79 -8.63 -8.63
C ARG A 43 -2.67 -7.38 -7.75
N ASN A 44 -2.03 -7.52 -6.59
CA ASN A 44 -1.83 -6.43 -5.64
C ASN A 44 -3.17 -5.81 -5.20
N ALA A 45 -4.21 -6.64 -5.03
CA ALA A 45 -5.45 -6.21 -4.42
C ALA A 45 -5.23 -5.90 -2.93
N PHE A 46 -5.80 -4.81 -2.42
CA PHE A 46 -5.70 -4.45 -1.01
C PHE A 46 -6.88 -5.00 -0.20
N ARG A 47 -6.57 -5.63 0.94
CA ARG A 47 -7.51 -5.91 2.03
C ARG A 47 -7.37 -4.83 3.13
N PRO A 48 -8.22 -4.81 4.17
CA PRO A 48 -8.12 -3.82 5.24
C PRO A 48 -6.72 -3.68 5.86
N GLY A 49 -6.04 -4.78 6.19
CA GLY A 49 -4.67 -4.75 6.71
C GLY A 49 -3.68 -4.11 5.75
N THR A 50 -3.76 -4.43 4.45
CA THR A 50 -2.93 -3.76 3.42
C THR A 50 -3.10 -2.24 3.44
N VAL A 51 -4.32 -1.76 3.69
CA VAL A 51 -4.60 -0.32 3.75
C VAL A 51 -4.00 0.30 5.02
N ASP A 52 -4.05 -0.39 6.15
CA ASP A 52 -3.48 0.07 7.42
C ASP A 52 -1.95 0.16 7.34
N GLU A 53 -1.30 -0.86 6.75
CA GLU A 53 0.13 -0.86 6.50
C GLU A 53 0.56 0.27 5.55
N LEU A 54 -0.17 0.44 4.45
CA LEU A 54 0.08 1.50 3.48
C LEU A 54 -0.04 2.88 4.14
N TYR A 55 -1.07 3.10 4.96
CA TYR A 55 -1.23 4.33 5.72
C TYR A 55 -0.05 4.55 6.68
N THR A 56 0.36 3.51 7.40
CA THR A 56 1.47 3.53 8.36
C THR A 56 2.78 3.91 7.68
N ALA A 57 3.11 3.27 6.55
CA ALA A 57 4.32 3.57 5.78
C ALA A 57 4.32 5.00 5.21
N LEU A 58 3.19 5.46 4.68
CA LEU A 58 3.05 6.82 4.16
C LEU A 58 3.14 7.87 5.27
N ASP A 59 2.51 7.66 6.42
CA ASP A 59 2.56 8.59 7.54
C ASP A 59 3.95 8.61 8.20
N HIS A 60 4.63 7.46 8.26
CA HIS A 60 6.05 7.42 8.62
C HIS A 60 6.87 8.26 7.64
N ALA A 61 6.77 7.99 6.33
CA ALA A 61 7.50 8.72 5.29
C ALA A 61 7.23 10.23 5.37
N ARG A 62 5.99 10.65 5.64
CA ARG A 62 5.58 12.05 5.82
C ARG A 62 6.38 12.77 6.89
N LYS A 63 6.69 12.09 8.01
CA LYS A 63 7.31 12.67 9.20
C LYS A 63 8.85 12.76 9.13
N GLN A 64 9.49 12.07 8.20
CA GLN A 64 10.95 12.06 8.07
C GLN A 64 11.48 13.26 7.29
N ALA A 65 12.28 14.13 7.89
CA ALA A 65 12.73 15.38 7.25
C ALA A 65 13.67 15.16 6.04
N ASP A 66 14.30 14.00 5.95
CA ASP A 66 15.29 13.61 4.94
C ASP A 66 14.70 12.85 3.73
N ILE A 67 13.40 12.53 3.77
CA ILE A 67 12.65 12.00 2.61
C ILE A 67 12.01 13.16 1.86
N GLY A 68 12.38 13.32 0.58
CA GLY A 68 11.82 14.33 -0.32
C GLY A 68 10.71 13.82 -1.25
N CYS A 69 10.61 12.51 -1.51
CA CYS A 69 9.61 11.94 -2.43
C CYS A 69 9.23 10.50 -2.05
N VAL A 70 8.00 10.11 -2.38
CA VAL A 70 7.50 8.73 -2.28
C VAL A 70 7.26 8.16 -3.67
N LEU A 71 7.82 6.99 -3.97
CA LEU A 71 7.46 6.16 -5.10
C LEU A 71 6.46 5.10 -4.62
N LEU A 72 5.21 5.20 -5.07
CA LEU A 72 4.18 4.20 -4.82
C LEU A 72 4.10 3.23 -6.00
N THR A 73 4.26 1.93 -5.77
CA THR A 73 4.30 0.93 -6.84
C THR A 73 3.70 -0.42 -6.41
N GLY A 74 3.84 -1.46 -7.24
CA GLY A 74 3.47 -2.84 -6.92
C GLY A 74 4.64 -3.78 -7.17
N ASN A 75 4.87 -4.72 -6.26
CA ASN A 75 5.80 -5.82 -6.46
C ASN A 75 5.23 -6.86 -7.44
N GLY A 76 6.10 -7.69 -7.99
CA GLY A 76 5.74 -8.67 -9.00
C GLY A 76 6.94 -9.20 -9.80
N PRO A 77 6.69 -9.99 -10.86
CA PRO A 77 5.37 -10.42 -11.32
C PRO A 77 4.76 -11.47 -10.38
N ALA A 78 3.48 -11.78 -10.59
CA ALA A 78 2.86 -12.97 -10.04
C ALA A 78 3.45 -14.26 -10.65
N GLU A 79 3.14 -15.42 -10.07
CA GLU A 79 3.64 -16.73 -10.56
C GLU A 79 3.27 -17.01 -12.02
N ASP A 80 2.13 -16.50 -12.48
CA ASP A 80 1.68 -16.60 -13.87
C ASP A 80 2.31 -15.57 -14.82
N GLY A 81 3.29 -14.79 -14.34
CA GLY A 81 3.98 -13.74 -15.07
C GLY A 81 3.20 -12.41 -15.17
N GLY A 82 2.01 -12.33 -14.58
CA GLY A 82 1.20 -11.12 -14.60
C GLY A 82 1.78 -9.98 -13.75
N TRP A 83 1.79 -8.77 -14.31
CA TRP A 83 2.21 -7.55 -13.62
C TRP A 83 1.02 -6.70 -13.18
N ALA A 84 1.05 -6.18 -11.95
CA ALA A 84 0.05 -5.25 -11.44
C ALA A 84 0.69 -4.16 -10.59
N PHE A 85 0.22 -2.94 -10.76
CA PHE A 85 0.38 -1.90 -9.75
C PHE A 85 -0.54 -2.21 -8.57
N CYS A 86 -1.85 -2.23 -8.82
CA CYS A 86 -2.90 -2.54 -7.86
C CYS A 86 -4.23 -2.75 -8.60
N SER A 87 -4.95 -3.82 -8.27
CA SER A 87 -6.27 -4.12 -8.85
C SER A 87 -7.46 -3.56 -8.05
N GLY A 88 -7.20 -2.81 -6.97
CA GLY A 88 -8.23 -2.24 -6.09
C GLY A 88 -8.51 -3.10 -4.87
N GLY A 89 -9.72 -2.96 -4.30
CA GLY A 89 -10.09 -3.72 -3.11
C GLY A 89 -10.27 -5.20 -3.42
N ASP A 90 -9.74 -6.04 -2.54
CA ASP A 90 -9.83 -7.48 -2.63
C ASP A 90 -11.29 -7.93 -2.51
N GLN A 91 -11.86 -8.46 -3.59
CA GLN A 91 -13.26 -8.84 -3.62
C GLN A 91 -13.55 -10.08 -2.76
N SER A 92 -12.55 -10.88 -2.39
CA SER A 92 -12.75 -12.07 -1.55
C SER A 92 -13.22 -11.69 -0.14
N VAL A 93 -12.82 -10.51 0.37
CA VAL A 93 -13.14 -9.99 1.70
C VAL A 93 -14.19 -8.87 1.68
N ARG A 94 -14.85 -8.64 0.54
CA ARG A 94 -15.91 -7.64 0.42
C ARG A 94 -17.24 -8.21 0.90
N GLY A 95 -17.86 -7.55 1.88
CA GLY A 95 -19.18 -7.88 2.40
C GLY A 95 -20.22 -6.78 2.17
N GLY A 96 -21.33 -6.88 2.90
CA GLY A 96 -22.48 -5.95 2.76
C GLY A 96 -22.20 -4.54 3.31
N SER A 97 -21.23 -4.40 4.19
CA SER A 97 -20.87 -3.16 4.90
C SER A 97 -19.57 -2.52 4.42
N GLY A 98 -18.74 -3.23 3.63
CA GLY A 98 -17.44 -2.74 3.15
C GLY A 98 -16.46 -3.89 2.93
N TYR A 99 -15.16 -3.62 3.05
CA TYR A 99 -14.12 -4.66 3.10
C TYR A 99 -13.86 -5.03 4.56
N GLU A 100 -13.95 -6.32 4.87
CA GLU A 100 -13.94 -6.85 6.24
C GLU A 100 -12.57 -7.44 6.58
N TYR A 101 -12.13 -7.27 7.83
CA TYR A 101 -10.99 -7.99 8.40
C TYR A 101 -11.32 -9.49 8.48
N ARG A 102 -10.36 -10.37 8.19
CA ARG A 102 -10.58 -11.83 8.19
C ARG A 102 -9.31 -12.60 8.55
N GLU A 103 -9.50 -13.71 9.26
CA GLU A 103 -8.46 -14.71 9.58
C GLU A 103 -7.23 -14.05 10.21
N ASP A 104 -6.18 -13.86 9.40
CA ASP A 104 -4.89 -13.30 9.80
C ASP A 104 -4.81 -11.76 9.67
N ASP A 105 -5.91 -11.11 9.30
CA ASP A 105 -6.05 -9.65 9.21
C ASP A 105 -6.97 -9.18 10.34
N GLU A 106 -6.42 -8.53 11.38
CA GLU A 106 -7.16 -8.09 12.57
C GLU A 106 -7.19 -6.56 12.69
N ALA A 107 -8.34 -6.01 13.08
CA ALA A 107 -8.48 -4.59 13.36
C ALA A 107 -7.63 -4.16 14.57
N GLY A 108 -6.88 -3.07 14.44
CA GLY A 108 -5.93 -2.58 15.43
C GLY A 108 -6.60 -1.95 16.66
N GLU A 109 -5.84 -1.74 17.74
CA GLU A 109 -6.37 -1.18 19.00
C GLU A 109 -7.08 0.17 18.84
N ALA A 110 -6.64 1.00 17.88
CA ALA A 110 -7.19 2.33 17.60
C ALA A 110 -8.48 2.33 16.75
N ASP A 111 -8.88 1.18 16.19
CA ASP A 111 -10.06 1.09 15.33
C ASP A 111 -11.38 1.21 16.11
N ASP A 112 -12.41 1.70 15.42
CA ASP A 112 -13.75 1.89 15.96
C ASP A 112 -14.29 0.57 16.57
N PRO A 113 -14.85 0.60 17.79
CA PRO A 113 -15.44 -0.58 18.42
C PRO A 113 -16.44 -1.33 17.53
N ALA A 114 -17.15 -0.64 16.61
CA ALA A 114 -18.06 -1.28 15.67
C ALA A 114 -17.34 -2.15 14.62
N VAL A 115 -16.13 -1.77 14.19
CA VAL A 115 -15.29 -2.59 13.30
C VAL A 115 -14.89 -3.88 14.03
N LYS A 116 -14.58 -3.80 15.32
CA LYS A 116 -14.16 -4.96 16.14
C LYS A 116 -15.30 -5.85 16.59
N GLN A 117 -16.41 -5.27 17.03
CA GLN A 117 -17.50 -6.00 17.68
C GLN A 117 -18.56 -6.48 16.70
N ALA A 118 -18.77 -5.75 15.59
CA ALA A 118 -19.78 -6.06 14.60
C ALA A 118 -19.19 -6.51 13.26
N GLU A 119 -17.86 -6.71 13.19
CA GLU A 119 -17.11 -7.04 11.95
C GLU A 119 -17.49 -6.10 10.79
N ALA A 120 -17.74 -4.82 11.11
CA ALA A 120 -18.20 -3.86 10.14
C ALA A 120 -17.08 -3.58 9.13
N GLY A 121 -17.37 -3.79 7.84
CA GLY A 121 -16.43 -3.53 6.76
C GLY A 121 -16.06 -2.05 6.68
N ARG A 122 -14.83 -1.79 6.21
CA ARG A 122 -14.27 -0.46 6.02
C ARG A 122 -14.15 -0.11 4.54
N LEU A 123 -14.10 1.19 4.26
CA LEU A 123 -13.74 1.78 2.97
C LEU A 123 -12.59 2.78 3.15
N HIS A 124 -11.68 2.49 4.07
CA HIS A 124 -10.67 3.43 4.56
C HIS A 124 -9.47 3.63 3.65
N ILE A 125 -9.45 3.02 2.45
CA ILE A 125 -8.52 3.47 1.41
C ILE A 125 -8.70 4.96 1.08
N LEU A 126 -9.88 5.53 1.37
CA LEU A 126 -10.13 6.97 1.31
C LEU A 126 -9.26 7.79 2.27
N GLU A 127 -8.81 7.20 3.38
CA GLU A 127 -7.88 7.83 4.33
C GLU A 127 -6.47 7.89 3.73
N VAL A 128 -6.02 6.82 3.09
CA VAL A 128 -4.77 6.81 2.30
C VAL A 128 -4.82 7.85 1.19
N GLN A 129 -5.93 7.94 0.44
CA GLN A 129 -6.10 8.97 -0.60
C GLN A 129 -5.98 10.39 -0.03
N ARG A 130 -6.58 10.66 1.14
CA ARG A 130 -6.44 11.95 1.83
C ARG A 130 -5.00 12.20 2.30
N LEU A 131 -4.32 11.17 2.80
CA LEU A 131 -2.93 11.26 3.26
C LEU A 131 -2.00 11.61 2.09
N ILE A 132 -2.11 10.91 0.95
CA ILE A 132 -1.39 11.24 -0.28
C ILE A 132 -1.67 12.69 -0.67
N ARG A 133 -2.94 13.09 -0.70
CA ARG A 133 -3.34 14.44 -1.13
C ARG A 133 -2.84 15.58 -0.24
N THR A 134 -2.59 15.32 1.04
CA THR A 134 -2.32 16.37 2.04
C THR A 134 -0.91 16.32 2.61
N MET A 135 -0.14 15.25 2.36
CA MET A 135 1.24 15.20 2.80
C MET A 135 2.09 16.25 2.05
N PRO A 136 3.05 16.92 2.73
CA PRO A 136 3.87 17.96 2.11
C PRO A 136 5.03 17.40 1.28
N LYS A 137 4.80 16.30 0.55
CA LYS A 137 5.81 15.58 -0.25
C LYS A 137 5.17 15.02 -1.51
N PRO A 138 5.82 15.12 -2.68
CA PRO A 138 5.32 14.52 -3.90
C PRO A 138 5.27 12.99 -3.81
N VAL A 139 4.14 12.43 -4.21
CA VAL A 139 3.93 10.98 -4.38
C VAL A 139 3.84 10.67 -5.87
N VAL A 140 4.72 9.80 -6.37
CA VAL A 140 4.76 9.37 -7.77
C VAL A 140 4.26 7.93 -7.88
N ALA A 141 3.23 7.71 -8.69
CA ALA A 141 2.74 6.38 -9.02
C ALA A 141 3.63 5.75 -10.10
N VAL A 142 4.39 4.70 -9.75
CA VAL A 142 5.17 3.91 -10.70
C VAL A 142 4.35 2.66 -11.03
N VAL A 143 3.76 2.63 -12.22
CA VAL A 143 2.74 1.63 -12.62
C VAL A 143 3.36 0.54 -13.53
N PRO A 144 3.82 -0.61 -12.99
CA PRO A 144 4.48 -1.66 -13.79
C PRO A 144 3.52 -2.57 -14.56
N GLY A 145 2.20 -2.43 -14.35
CA GLY A 145 1.18 -3.29 -14.94
C GLY A 145 -0.23 -2.82 -14.62
N TRP A 146 -1.17 -3.75 -14.43
CA TRP A 146 -2.58 -3.44 -14.15
C TRP A 146 -2.78 -2.41 -13.02
N ALA A 147 -3.48 -1.32 -13.34
CA ALA A 147 -4.02 -0.34 -12.39
C ALA A 147 -5.53 -0.26 -12.61
N VAL A 148 -6.31 -0.94 -11.77
CA VAL A 148 -7.76 -1.16 -11.99
C VAL A 148 -8.55 -0.83 -10.72
N GLY A 149 -9.79 -0.37 -10.87
CA GLY A 149 -10.68 -0.10 -9.74
C GLY A 149 -10.09 0.90 -8.74
N GLY A 150 -10.04 0.52 -7.46
CA GLY A 150 -9.41 1.34 -6.42
C GLY A 150 -7.92 1.60 -6.65
N GLY A 151 -7.20 0.69 -7.34
CA GLY A 151 -5.80 0.90 -7.72
C GLY A 151 -5.64 1.96 -8.81
N HIS A 152 -6.58 2.06 -9.76
CA HIS A 152 -6.64 3.19 -10.69
C HIS A 152 -6.91 4.50 -9.96
N SER A 153 -7.81 4.50 -8.97
CA SER A 153 -8.06 5.70 -8.14
C SER A 153 -6.83 6.14 -7.33
N LEU A 154 -6.00 5.20 -6.84
CA LEU A 154 -4.72 5.53 -6.21
C LEU A 154 -3.71 6.12 -7.20
N HIS A 155 -3.62 5.58 -8.41
CA HIS A 155 -2.82 6.20 -9.47
C HIS A 155 -3.26 7.64 -9.73
N VAL A 156 -4.57 7.89 -9.86
CA VAL A 156 -5.13 9.21 -10.15
C VAL A 156 -4.89 10.25 -9.04
N ILE A 157 -4.84 9.84 -7.77
CA ILE A 157 -4.66 10.78 -6.65
C ILE A 157 -3.20 11.15 -6.39
N CYS A 158 -2.24 10.39 -6.94
CA CYS A 158 -0.81 10.72 -6.87
C CYS A 158 -0.52 12.02 -7.62
N ASP A 159 0.57 12.70 -7.26
CA ASP A 159 0.94 13.96 -7.91
C ASP A 159 1.43 13.75 -9.35
N LEU A 160 2.08 12.61 -9.60
CA LEU A 160 2.67 12.20 -10.88
C LEU A 160 2.41 10.72 -11.18
#